data_AF-A0A519LE98-F1
#
_entry.id   AF-A0A519LE98-F1
#
_cell.length_a   1.000
_cell.length_b   1.000
_cell.length_c   1.000
_cell.angle_alpha   90.00
_cell.angle_beta   90.00
_cell.angle_gamma   90.00
#
_symmetry.space_group_name_H-M   'P 1'
#
loop_
_entity.id
_entity.type
_entity.pdbx_description
1 polymer ?
#
loop_
_entity_poly.entity_id
_entity_poly.type
_entity_poly.pdbx_seq_one_letter_code
_entity_poly.pdbx_strand_id
1 'polypeptide(L)'
;MQHRGEIVKKAVYQSGYPITELAKRLSKSRRYMYLLFENRNVSLDIILLIGKIIHHDFKEEITELNSYQKAINESASEYPEDESQVEYWKNKYLRLLEEYNEILKKGIQN
;
A
#
# COMPACT_ATOMS: atom_id res chain seq x y z
N MET A 1 13.33 1.14 -17.43
CA MET A 1 12.21 1.40 -16.49
C MET A 1 10.91 1.00 -17.16
N GLN A 2 10.24 -0.03 -16.63
CA GLN A 2 8.94 -0.49 -17.14
C GLN A 2 7.86 0.58 -16.96
N HIS A 3 6.94 0.69 -17.92
CA HIS A 3 5.78 1.56 -17.82
C HIS A 3 4.61 0.82 -17.18
N ARG A 4 4.48 0.89 -15.85
CA ARG A 4 3.51 0.08 -15.10
C ARG A 4 2.06 0.37 -15.48
N GLY A 5 1.73 1.62 -15.77
CA GLY A 5 0.39 1.99 -16.24
C GLY A 5 -0.01 1.28 -17.54
N GLU A 6 0.94 1.03 -18.45
CA GLU A 6 0.65 0.34 -19.71
C GLU A 6 0.46 -1.16 -19.50
N ILE A 7 1.20 -1.75 -18.56
CA ILE A 7 1.05 -3.15 -18.16
C ILE A 7 -0.36 -3.35 -17.56
N VAL A 8 -0.76 -2.48 -16.62
CA VAL A 8 -2.10 -2.52 -16.02
C VAL A 8 -3.18 -2.32 -17.09
N LYS A 9 -2.99 -1.37 -18.02
CA LYS A 9 -3.91 -1.14 -19.15
C LYS A 9 -4.14 -2.43 -19.92
N LYS A 10 -3.06 -3.09 -20.38
CA LYS A 10 -3.13 -4.35 -21.13
C LYS A 10 -3.88 -5.43 -20.36
N ALA A 11 -3.54 -5.65 -19.10
CA ALA A 11 -4.20 -6.65 -18.26
C ALA A 11 -5.70 -6.37 -18.07
N VAL A 12 -6.09 -5.12 -17.81
CA VAL A 12 -7.51 -4.74 -17.69
C VAL A 12 -8.26 -5.01 -18.98
N TYR A 13 -7.72 -4.64 -20.15
CA TYR A 13 -8.37 -4.93 -21.43
C TYR A 13 -8.45 -6.44 -21.73
N GLN A 14 -7.39 -7.20 -21.45
CA GLN A 14 -7.35 -8.65 -21.66
C GLN A 14 -8.31 -9.41 -20.74
N SER A 15 -8.51 -8.91 -19.51
CA SER A 15 -9.47 -9.49 -18.56
C SER A 15 -10.93 -9.33 -19.00
N GLY A 16 -11.22 -8.43 -19.95
CA GLY A 16 -12.57 -8.05 -20.33
C GLY A 16 -13.34 -7.29 -19.23
N TYR A 17 -12.67 -6.96 -18.12
CA TYR A 17 -13.30 -6.31 -16.99
C TYR A 17 -13.65 -4.85 -17.32
N PRO A 18 -14.91 -4.42 -17.15
CA PRO A 18 -15.34 -3.08 -17.56
C PRO A 18 -14.67 -2.00 -16.70
N ILE A 19 -13.99 -1.05 -17.35
CA ILE A 19 -13.27 0.07 -16.71
C ILE A 19 -14.21 0.90 -15.81
N THR A 20 -15.47 1.05 -16.21
CA THR A 20 -16.52 1.69 -15.41
C THR A 20 -16.68 1.03 -14.05
N GLU A 21 -16.72 -0.30 -14.03
CA GLU A 21 -16.90 -1.08 -12.81
C GLU A 21 -15.62 -1.14 -11.98
N LEU A 22 -14.45 -1.12 -12.64
CA LEU A 22 -13.16 -1.10 -11.96
C LEU A 22 -13.01 0.21 -11.19
N ALA A 23 -13.30 1.32 -11.86
CA ALA A 23 -13.31 2.65 -11.24
C ALA A 23 -14.25 2.71 -10.03
N LYS A 24 -15.46 2.14 -10.14
CA LYS A 24 -16.42 2.09 -9.02
C LYS A 24 -15.89 1.28 -7.84
N ARG A 25 -15.36 0.07 -8.07
CA ARG A 25 -14.79 -0.76 -6.99
C ARG A 25 -13.60 -0.09 -6.31
N LEU A 26 -12.84 0.70 -7.05
CA LEU A 26 -11.75 1.51 -6.50
C LEU A 26 -12.21 2.79 -5.79
N SER A 27 -13.51 3.12 -5.82
CA SER A 27 -14.04 4.43 -5.39
C SER A 27 -13.33 5.60 -6.08
N LYS A 28 -13.07 5.47 -7.38
CA LYS A 28 -12.41 6.48 -8.22
C LYS A 28 -13.24 6.80 -9.47
N SER A 29 -12.88 7.89 -10.14
CA SER A 29 -13.51 8.27 -11.41
C SER A 29 -12.93 7.46 -12.59
N ARG A 30 -13.69 7.35 -13.69
CA ARG A 30 -13.13 6.79 -14.95
C ARG A 30 -11.91 7.54 -15.44
N ARG A 31 -11.90 8.88 -15.27
CA ARG A 31 -10.76 9.74 -15.63
C ARG A 31 -9.51 9.34 -14.86
N TYR A 32 -9.63 9.02 -13.57
CA TYR A 32 -8.52 8.51 -12.78
C TYR A 32 -7.91 7.25 -13.40
N MET A 33 -8.73 6.34 -13.95
CA MET A 33 -8.22 5.13 -14.58
C MET A 33 -7.43 5.41 -15.85
N TYR A 34 -7.93 6.30 -16.71
CA TYR A 34 -7.18 6.70 -17.90
C TYR A 34 -5.86 7.39 -17.53
N LEU A 35 -5.86 8.27 -16.54
CA LEU A 35 -4.62 8.89 -16.04
C LEU A 35 -3.65 7.87 -15.43
N LEU A 36 -4.18 6.86 -14.74
CA LEU A 36 -3.37 5.78 -14.17
C LEU A 36 -2.68 4.95 -15.26
N PHE A 37 -3.37 4.68 -16.37
CA PHE A 37 -2.80 3.93 -17.49
C PHE A 37 -1.64 4.66 -18.18
N GLU A 38 -1.69 5.99 -18.23
CA GLU A 38 -0.61 6.82 -18.80
C GLU A 38 0.51 7.13 -17.78
N ASN A 39 0.37 6.67 -16.52
CA ASN A 39 1.39 6.87 -15.50
C ASN A 39 2.45 5.76 -15.53
N ARG A 40 3.72 6.15 -15.72
CA ARG A 40 4.86 5.21 -15.74
C ARG A 40 5.08 4.52 -14.39
N ASN A 41 4.88 5.24 -13.29
CA ASN A 41 5.25 4.85 -11.94
C ASN A 41 3.99 4.66 -11.07
N VAL A 42 3.15 3.69 -11.43
CA VAL A 42 2.02 3.28 -10.58
C VAL A 42 2.54 2.53 -9.35
N SER A 43 2.00 2.83 -8.17
CA SER A 43 2.39 2.15 -6.93
C SER A 43 1.99 0.67 -6.97
N LEU A 44 2.81 -0.19 -6.34
CA LEU A 44 2.57 -1.63 -6.32
C LEU A 44 1.25 -1.97 -5.61
N ASP A 45 0.86 -1.22 -4.57
CA ASP A 45 -0.40 -1.41 -3.85
C ASP A 45 -1.61 -1.31 -4.77
N ILE A 46 -1.65 -0.29 -5.63
CA ILE A 46 -2.76 -0.08 -6.56
C ILE A 46 -2.77 -1.16 -7.63
N ILE A 47 -1.60 -1.58 -8.11
CA ILE A 47 -1.48 -2.64 -9.11
C ILE A 47 -2.00 -3.97 -8.54
N LEU A 48 -1.59 -4.34 -7.32
CA LEU A 48 -2.05 -5.53 -6.64
C LEU A 48 -3.56 -5.49 -6.38
N LEU A 49 -4.09 -4.33 -6.00
CA LEU A 49 -5.51 -4.17 -5.75
C LEU A 49 -6.33 -4.27 -7.04
N ILE A 50 -5.85 -3.71 -8.15
CA ILE A 50 -6.45 -3.91 -9.47
C ILE A 50 -6.39 -5.39 -9.87
N GLY A 51 -5.24 -6.05 -9.70
CA GLY A 51 -5.03 -7.47 -10.00
C GLY A 51 -6.01 -8.36 -9.26
N LYS A 52 -6.27 -8.09 -7.98
CA LYS A 52 -7.31 -8.78 -7.19
C LYS A 52 -8.72 -8.59 -7.76
N ILE A 53 -9.05 -7.41 -8.28
CA ILE A 53 -10.37 -7.12 -8.86
C ILE A 53 -10.56 -7.81 -10.21
N ILE A 54 -9.53 -7.81 -11.07
CA ILE A 54 -9.60 -8.38 -12.42
C ILE A 54 -9.12 -9.84 -12.49
N HIS A 55 -8.78 -10.44 -11.36
CA HIS A 55 -8.22 -11.80 -11.24
C HIS A 55 -6.95 -12.02 -12.08
N HIS A 56 -6.05 -11.04 -12.09
CA HIS A 56 -4.77 -11.08 -12.80
C HIS A 56 -3.59 -11.03 -11.81
N ASP A 57 -2.60 -11.90 -12.01
CA ASP A 57 -1.33 -11.86 -11.28
C ASP A 57 -0.28 -11.12 -12.12
N PHE A 58 0.34 -10.08 -11.55
CA PHE A 58 1.27 -9.19 -12.24
C PHE A 58 2.76 -9.58 -12.06
N LYS A 59 3.05 -10.70 -11.39
CA LYS A 59 4.44 -11.11 -11.04
C LYS A 59 5.36 -11.29 -12.25
N GLU A 60 4.82 -11.79 -13.36
CA GLU A 60 5.61 -12.07 -14.55
C GLU A 60 5.94 -10.77 -15.31
N GLU A 61 5.03 -9.79 -15.26
CA GLU A 61 5.20 -8.53 -15.97
C GLU A 61 5.94 -7.47 -15.16
N ILE A 62 5.90 -7.54 -13.81
CA ILE A 62 6.48 -6.53 -12.93
C ILE A 62 7.51 -7.16 -12.00
N THR A 63 8.79 -7.01 -12.36
CA THR A 63 9.93 -7.61 -11.64
C THR A 63 9.99 -7.20 -10.17
N GLU A 64 9.57 -5.97 -9.83
CA GLU A 64 9.58 -5.44 -8.46
C GLU A 64 8.52 -6.04 -7.54
N LEU A 65 7.50 -6.74 -8.08
CA LEU A 65 6.53 -7.44 -7.23
C LEU A 65 7.15 -8.63 -6.51
N ASN A 66 8.15 -9.29 -7.11
CA ASN A 66 8.81 -10.44 -6.50
C ASN A 66 9.58 -10.06 -5.22
N SER A 67 10.25 -8.90 -5.22
CA SER A 67 10.93 -8.38 -4.04
C SER A 67 9.95 -7.81 -3.00
N TYR A 68 8.89 -7.14 -3.45
CA TYR A 68 7.88 -6.55 -2.57
C TYR A 68 7.11 -7.62 -1.78
N GLN A 69 6.74 -8.72 -2.43
CA GLN A 69 6.02 -9.82 -1.77
C GLN A 69 6.90 -10.57 -0.78
N LYS A 70 8.20 -10.72 -1.08
CA LYS A 70 9.18 -11.25 -0.14
C LYS A 70 9.32 -10.34 1.09
N ALA A 71 9.41 -9.03 0.90
CA ALA A 71 9.48 -8.06 1.99
C ALA A 71 8.20 -8.02 2.85
N ILE A 72 7.01 -8.15 2.26
CA ILE A 72 5.75 -8.26 3.01
C ILE A 72 5.73 -9.57 3.83
N ASN A 73 6.15 -10.68 3.25
CA ASN A 73 6.15 -11.96 3.95
C ASN A 73 7.17 -11.98 5.09
N GLU A 74 8.33 -11.35 4.91
CA GLU A 74 9.33 -11.17 5.97
C GLU A 74 8.83 -10.25 7.09
N SER A 75 8.15 -9.14 6.76
CA SER A 75 7.56 -8.22 7.76
C SER A 75 6.30 -8.77 8.44
N ALA A 76 5.51 -9.62 7.77
CA ALA A 76 4.39 -10.35 8.39
C ALA A 76 4.87 -11.45 9.34
N SER A 77 6.10 -11.94 9.17
CA SER A 77 6.80 -12.80 10.14
C SER A 77 7.47 -12.00 11.27
N GLU A 78 7.47 -10.67 11.18
CA GLU A 78 8.08 -9.72 12.13
C GLU A 78 7.01 -9.03 12.99
N TYR A 79 5.81 -9.61 13.10
CA TYR A 79 4.99 -9.36 14.28
C TYR A 79 5.62 -10.15 15.42
N PRO A 80 6.12 -9.50 16.49
CA PRO A 80 6.55 -10.24 17.65
C PRO A 80 5.32 -10.92 18.25
N GLU A 81 5.19 -12.23 18.05
CA GLU A 81 4.30 -13.07 18.86
C GLU A 81 4.71 -13.04 20.34
N ASP A 82 5.93 -12.57 20.62
CA ASP A 82 6.45 -12.34 21.95
C ASP A 82 5.78 -11.11 22.60
N GLU A 83 4.79 -11.38 23.47
CA GLU A 83 4.09 -10.37 24.28
C GLU A 83 5.06 -9.37 24.94
N SER A 84 6.28 -9.79 25.27
CA SER A 84 7.29 -8.94 25.89
C SER A 84 7.76 -7.79 24.99
N GLN A 85 7.88 -8.01 23.68
CA GLN A 85 8.26 -6.97 22.72
C GLN A 85 7.11 -5.98 22.49
N VAL A 86 5.87 -6.47 22.42
CA VAL A 86 4.68 -5.62 22.30
C VAL A 86 4.56 -4.71 23.52
N GLU A 87 4.74 -5.25 24.72
CA GLU A 87 4.72 -4.46 25.97
C GLU A 87 5.87 -3.45 26.02
N TYR A 88 7.06 -3.81 25.53
CA TYR A 88 8.21 -2.91 25.44
C TYR A 88 7.92 -1.69 24.55
N TRP A 89 7.43 -1.90 23.34
CA TRP A 89 7.14 -0.81 22.40
C TRP A 89 5.97 0.05 22.87
N LYS A 90 4.93 -0.56 23.47
CA LYS A 90 3.82 0.14 24.10
C LYS A 90 4.31 1.05 25.23
N ASN A 91 5.15 0.55 26.14
CA ASN A 91 5.71 1.34 27.24
C ASN A 91 6.64 2.45 26.78
N LYS A 92 7.40 2.22 25.69
CA LYS A 92 8.24 3.26 25.08
C LYS A 92 7.40 4.39 24.49
N TYR A 93 6.31 4.04 23.81
CA TYR A 93 5.35 5.02 23.28
C TYR A 93 4.68 5.82 24.39
N LEU A 94 4.26 5.15 25.47
CA LEU A 94 3.61 5.79 26.62
C LEU A 94 4.52 6.84 27.27
N ARG A 95 5.79 6.49 27.51
CA ARG A 95 6.78 7.42 28.07
C ARG A 95 6.97 8.67 27.21
N LEU A 96 7.06 8.49 25.90
CA LEU A 96 7.24 9.61 24.99
C LEU A 96 6.05 10.58 25.02
N LEU A 97 4.82 10.03 25.10
CA LEU A 97 3.60 10.81 25.26
C LEU A 97 3.57 11.58 26.59
N GLU A 98 4.00 10.94 27.68
CA GLU A 98 4.10 11.58 28.99
C GLU A 98 5.12 12.73 28.98
N GLU A 99 6.32 12.49 28.46
CA GLU A 99 7.35 13.53 28.31
C GLU A 99 6.87 14.71 27.47
N TYR A 100 6.19 14.43 26.36
CA TYR A 100 5.61 15.46 25.51
C TYR A 100 4.53 16.27 26.24
N ASN A 101 3.65 15.60 26.97
CA ASN A 101 2.62 16.26 27.79
C ASN A 101 3.24 17.12 28.90
N GLU A 102 4.34 16.69 29.51
CA GLU A 102 5.05 17.47 30.52
C GLU A 102 5.70 18.73 29.92
N ILE A 103 6.28 18.63 28.73
CA ILE A 103 6.79 19.79 27.99
C ILE A 103 5.64 20.76 27.66
N LEU A 104 4.51 20.26 27.16
CA LEU A 104 3.33 21.08 26.87
C LEU A 104 2.80 21.81 28.11
N LYS A 105 2.66 21.10 29.24
CA LYS A 105 2.20 21.70 30.51
C LYS A 105 3.15 22.79 30.99
N LYS A 106 4.47 22.58 30.90
CA LYS A 106 5.48 23.58 31.26
C LYS A 106 5.46 24.80 30.33
N GLY A 107 5.15 24.61 29.06
CA GLY A 107 4.99 25.70 28.09
C GLY A 107 3.73 26.55 28.31
N ILE A 108 2.70 26.01 28.96
CA ILE A 108 1.42 26.70 29.25
C ILE A 108 1.48 27.53 30.54
N GLN A 109 2.48 27.32 31.41
CA GLN A 109 2.65 28.05 32.68
C GLN A 109 3.57 29.28 32.60
N ASN A 110 4.07 29.63 31.42
CA ASN A 110 4.80 30.88 31.16
C ASN A 110 3.96 31.87 30.35
#